data_AF-A0A930TLE4-F1
#
_entry.id   AF-A0A930TLE4-F1
#
_cell.length_a   1.000
_cell.length_b   1.000
_cell.length_c   1.000
_cell.angle_alpha   90.00
_cell.angle_beta   90.00
_cell.angle_gamma   90.00
#
_symmetry.space_group_name_H-M   'P 1'
#
loop_
_entity.id
_entity.type
_entity.pdbx_description
1 polymer ?
#
loop_
_entity_poly.entity_id
_entity_poly.type
_entity_poly.pdbx_seq_one_letter_code
_entity_poly.pdbx_strand_id
1 'polypeptide(L)'
;MLVALLILILGLTPSIMSLWMMRHADARTQTRLRQAMQSTANRGMPSLRLPPEHRYVEGIGYVIGDFTCRFNARSSYIRCAVNPSGPCQDCSHYQPQEANG
;
A
#
# COMPACT_ATOMS: atom_id res chain seq x y z
N MET A 1 -32.58 -57.46 7.00
CA MET A 1 -31.63 -56.82 6.05
C MET A 1 -32.24 -55.60 5.34
N LEU A 2 -33.46 -55.69 4.82
CA LEU A 2 -34.15 -54.59 4.11
C LEU A 2 -34.34 -53.31 4.96
N VAL A 3 -34.70 -53.46 6.24
CA VAL A 3 -34.85 -52.34 7.19
C VAL A 3 -33.52 -51.61 7.44
N ALA A 4 -32.42 -52.37 7.58
CA ALA A 4 -31.10 -51.79 7.78
C ALA A 4 -30.64 -50.97 6.56
N LEU A 5 -30.96 -51.46 5.34
CA LEU A 5 -30.69 -50.73 4.10
C LEU A 5 -31.50 -49.43 4.01
N LEU A 6 -32.78 -49.44 4.41
CA LEU A 6 -33.62 -48.23 4.42
C LEU A 6 -33.07 -47.16 5.37
N ILE A 7 -32.63 -47.55 6.57
CA ILE A 7 -32.03 -46.63 7.55
C ILE A 7 -30.73 -46.01 6.99
N LEU A 8 -29.89 -46.81 6.34
CA LEU A 8 -28.65 -46.34 5.71
C LEU A 8 -28.92 -45.30 4.61
N ILE A 9 -29.91 -45.56 3.75
CA ILE A 9 -30.25 -44.68 2.63
C ILE A 9 -30.86 -43.35 3.13
N LEU A 10 -31.78 -43.40 4.10
CA LEU A 10 -32.34 -42.19 4.72
C LEU A 10 -31.31 -41.38 5.51
N GLY A 11 -30.31 -42.04 6.11
CA GLY A 11 -29.25 -41.35 6.85
C GLY A 11 -28.20 -40.70 5.94
N LEU A 12 -27.88 -41.32 4.81
CA LEU A 12 -26.85 -40.83 3.88
C LEU A 12 -27.34 -39.73 2.93
N THR A 13 -28.64 -39.72 2.61
CA THR A 13 -29.25 -38.73 1.73
C THR A 13 -29.00 -37.26 2.13
N PRO A 14 -29.18 -36.81 3.38
CA PRO A 14 -28.88 -35.43 3.76
C PRO A 14 -27.40 -35.08 3.65
N SER A 15 -26.50 -36.03 3.93
CA SER A 15 -25.04 -35.82 3.80
C SER A 15 -24.61 -35.68 2.35
N ILE A 16 -25.15 -36.53 1.46
CA ILE A 16 -24.88 -36.49 0.02
C ILE A 16 -25.48 -35.22 -0.60
N MET A 17 -26.71 -34.87 -0.23
CA MET A 17 -27.36 -33.63 -0.70
C MET A 17 -26.61 -32.38 -0.25
N SER A 18 -26.14 -32.35 1.00
CA SER A 18 -25.34 -31.24 1.53
C SER A 18 -24.06 -31.02 0.72
N LEU A 19 -23.32 -32.10 0.44
CA LEU A 19 -22.11 -32.05 -0.39
C LEU A 19 -22.40 -31.62 -1.83
N TRP A 20 -23.51 -32.08 -2.41
CA TRP A 20 -23.91 -31.69 -3.76
C TRP A 20 -24.29 -30.21 -3.83
N MET A 21 -25.01 -29.70 -2.82
CA MET A 21 -25.43 -28.31 -2.74
C MET A 21 -24.25 -27.36 -2.52
N MET A 22 -23.25 -27.74 -1.70
CA MET A 22 -22.00 -26.99 -1.57
C MET A 22 -21.27 -26.87 -2.90
N ARG A 23 -21.13 -27.96 -3.66
CA ARG A 23 -20.47 -27.95 -4.97
C ARG A 23 -21.23 -27.14 -6.03
N HIS A 24 -22.54 -27.03 -5.91
CA HIS A 24 -23.33 -26.26 -6.86
C HIS A 24 -23.38 -24.75 -6.54
N ALA A 25 -23.04 -24.35 -5.31
CA ALA A 25 -23.18 -22.98 -4.84
C ALA A 25 -22.04 -22.02 -5.27
N ASP A 26 -21.03 -22.50 -6.01
CA ASP A 26 -19.79 -21.76 -6.28
C ASP A 26 -19.94 -20.53 -7.20
N ALA A 27 -21.02 -20.45 -7.99
CA ALA A 27 -21.20 -19.34 -8.93
C ALA A 27 -21.47 -17.98 -8.24
N ARG A 28 -22.10 -17.99 -7.05
CA ARG A 28 -22.45 -16.76 -6.32
C ARG A 28 -21.31 -16.22 -5.45
N THR A 29 -20.44 -17.11 -4.96
CA THR A 29 -19.27 -16.75 -4.15
C THR A 29 -18.17 -16.15 -5.02
N GLN A 30 -17.93 -16.67 -6.23
CA GLN A 30 -16.92 -16.11 -7.13
C GLN A 30 -17.20 -14.66 -7.55
N THR A 31 -18.45 -14.30 -7.82
CA THR A 31 -18.80 -12.94 -8.26
C THR A 31 -18.55 -11.91 -7.16
N ARG A 32 -18.91 -12.22 -5.91
CA ARG A 32 -18.63 -11.38 -4.74
C ARG A 32 -17.13 -11.23 -4.49
N LEU A 33 -16.36 -12.32 -4.61
CA LEU A 33 -14.91 -12.26 -4.48
C LEU A 33 -14.26 -11.40 -5.56
N ARG A 34 -14.70 -11.54 -6.82
CA ARG A 34 -14.20 -10.70 -7.94
C ARG A 34 -14.48 -9.22 -7.71
N GLN A 35 -15.67 -8.86 -7.24
CA GLN A 35 -16.02 -7.47 -6.92
C GLN A 35 -15.18 -6.92 -5.77
N ALA A 36 -14.96 -7.72 -4.72
CA ALA A 36 -14.09 -7.34 -3.60
C ALA A 36 -12.64 -7.10 -4.06
N MET A 37 -12.09 -7.96 -4.92
CA MET A 37 -10.74 -7.79 -5.48
C MET A 37 -10.59 -6.55 -6.37
N GLN A 38 -11.63 -6.19 -7.14
CA GLN A 38 -11.58 -4.96 -7.96
C GLN A 38 -11.60 -3.69 -7.10
N SER A 39 -12.31 -3.71 -5.97
CA SER A 39 -12.36 -2.57 -5.05
C SER A 39 -11.02 -2.27 -4.37
N THR A 40 -10.16 -3.27 -4.17
CA THR A 40 -8.80 -3.07 -3.65
C THR A 40 -7.81 -2.69 -4.75
N ALA A 41 -7.94 -3.25 -5.96
CA ALA A 41 -7.08 -2.89 -7.09
C ALA A 41 -7.22 -1.41 -7.51
N ASN A 42 -8.43 -0.85 -7.43
CA ASN A 42 -8.68 0.53 -7.82
C ASN A 42 -8.43 1.56 -6.70
N ARG A 43 -8.08 1.10 -5.49
CA ARG A 43 -7.38 1.95 -4.52
C ARG A 43 -5.93 2.07 -4.97
N GLY A 44 -5.73 2.78 -6.09
CA GLY A 44 -4.43 3.28 -6.47
C GLY A 44 -3.82 3.95 -5.25
N MET A 45 -2.60 3.54 -4.91
CA MET A 45 -1.83 4.13 -3.83
C MET A 45 -1.92 5.64 -4.02
N PRO A 46 -2.35 6.42 -3.00
CA PRO A 46 -2.32 7.87 -3.11
C PRO A 46 -0.93 8.20 -3.60
N SER A 47 -0.84 8.86 -4.76
CA SER A 47 0.41 9.47 -5.18
C SER A 47 0.86 10.27 -3.96
N LEU A 48 1.87 9.76 -3.26
CA LEU A 48 2.60 10.56 -2.30
C LEU A 48 3.20 11.62 -3.19
N ARG A 49 2.50 12.75 -3.34
CA ARG A 49 3.06 13.98 -3.86
C ARG A 49 4.12 14.33 -2.84
N LEU A 50 5.31 13.74 -3.03
CA LEU A 50 6.47 14.02 -2.22
C LEU A 50 6.61 15.55 -2.26
N PRO A 51 6.61 16.23 -1.09
CA PRO A 51 6.80 17.66 -1.05
C PRO A 51 8.02 18.02 -1.89
N PRO A 52 8.02 19.14 -2.64
CA PRO A 52 9.06 19.49 -3.61
C PRO A 52 10.50 19.50 -3.07
N GLU A 53 10.66 19.50 -1.74
CA GLU A 53 11.95 19.30 -1.06
C GLU A 53 12.52 17.88 -1.15
N HIS A 54 11.73 16.86 -1.51
CA HIS A 54 12.24 15.50 -1.61
C HIS A 54 12.80 15.26 -3.00
N ARG A 55 14.11 15.14 -3.10
CA ARG A 55 14.81 14.80 -4.33
C ARG A 55 15.51 13.47 -4.16
N TYR A 56 15.51 12.62 -5.17
CA TYR A 56 16.35 11.42 -5.17
C TYR A 56 17.73 11.79 -5.71
N VAL A 57 18.78 11.45 -4.97
CA VAL A 57 20.18 11.59 -5.40
C VAL A 57 20.81 10.20 -5.46
N GLU A 58 21.34 9.85 -6.63
CA GLU A 58 21.97 8.56 -6.86
C GLU A 58 23.14 8.34 -5.88
N GLY A 59 23.16 7.18 -5.22
CA GLY A 59 24.16 6.84 -4.21
C GLY A 59 23.87 7.33 -2.78
N ILE A 60 22.89 8.23 -2.57
CA ILE A 60 22.51 8.74 -1.24
C ILE A 60 21.08 8.34 -0.87
N GLY A 61 20.18 8.31 -1.87
CA GLY A 61 18.75 8.04 -1.67
C GLY A 61 17.90 9.31 -1.71
N TYR A 62 16.73 9.26 -1.05
CA TYR A 62 15.86 10.43 -0.93
C TYR A 62 16.43 11.42 0.08
N VAL A 63 16.60 12.66 -0.36
CA VAL A 63 17.15 13.76 0.42
C VAL A 63 16.14 14.88 0.49
N ILE A 64 16.12 15.56 1.62
CA ILE A 64 15.18 16.64 1.93
C ILE A 64 15.91 17.98 2.06
N GLY A 65 15.19 19.08 1.89
CA GLY A 65 15.73 20.43 2.01
C GLY A 65 15.82 21.15 0.66
N ASP A 66 16.06 22.46 0.74
CA ASP A 66 16.27 23.29 -0.46
C ASP A 66 17.71 23.15 -0.97
N PHE A 67 17.89 22.65 -2.19
CA PHE A 67 19.19 22.46 -2.83
C PHE A 67 19.82 23.76 -3.32
N THR A 68 19.08 24.87 -3.35
CA THR A 68 19.67 26.18 -3.61
C THR A 68 20.32 26.78 -2.36
N CYS A 69 20.18 26.16 -1.18
CA CYS A 69 20.86 26.61 0.03
C CYS A 69 22.26 25.98 0.15
N ARG A 70 23.29 26.81 0.31
CA ARG A 70 24.68 26.37 0.57
C ARG A 70 24.81 25.47 1.79
N PHE A 71 23.92 25.63 2.79
CA PHE A 71 23.91 24.85 4.02
C PHE A 71 22.94 23.67 4.01
N ASN A 72 22.43 23.26 2.84
CA ASN A 72 21.65 22.02 2.72
C ASN A 72 22.46 20.83 3.25
N ALA A 73 21.85 20.01 4.12
CA ALA A 73 22.55 18.90 4.77
C ALA A 73 22.66 17.64 3.91
N ARG A 74 22.01 17.60 2.73
CA ARG A 74 21.96 16.46 1.80
C ARG A 74 21.60 15.15 2.50
N SER A 75 20.65 15.22 3.42
CA SER A 75 20.22 14.11 4.27
C SER A 75 18.75 13.80 4.01
N SER A 76 18.34 12.54 4.26
CA SER A 76 16.93 12.12 4.24
C SER A 76 16.12 12.66 5.42
N TYR A 77 16.78 13.13 6.47
CA TYR A 77 16.14 13.51 7.74
C TYR A 77 16.41 14.94 8.18
N ILE A 78 17.50 15.54 7.70
CA ILE A 78 17.94 16.89 8.09
C ILE A 78 17.94 17.79 6.87
N ARG A 79 17.26 18.94 6.96
CA ARG A 79 17.16 19.91 5.87
C ARG A 79 18.39 20.80 5.76
N CYS A 80 18.82 21.37 6.88
CA CYS A 80 19.89 22.36 6.93
C CYS A 80 20.86 22.04 8.08
N ALA A 81 22.16 22.09 7.81
CA ALA A 81 23.18 21.76 8.81
C ALA A 81 23.23 22.77 9.97
N VAL A 82 22.92 24.04 9.70
CA VAL A 82 22.96 25.13 10.69
C VAL A 82 21.60 25.43 11.32
N ASN A 83 20.52 24.93 10.73
CA ASN A 83 19.17 25.04 11.27
C ASN A 83 18.41 23.71 11.11
N PRO A 84 18.79 22.67 11.88
CA PRO A 84 18.21 21.32 11.73
C PRO A 84 16.73 21.25 12.12
N SER A 85 16.26 22.17 12.97
CA SER A 85 14.89 22.18 13.51
C SER A 85 13.92 23.12 12.79
N GLY A 86 14.41 24.05 11.98
CA GLY A 86 13.60 25.14 11.43
C GLY A 86 13.04 24.89 10.01
N PRO A 87 11.90 25.50 9.67
CA PRO A 87 11.34 25.47 8.32
C PRO A 87 12.21 26.28 7.34
N CYS A 88 12.24 25.88 6.06
CA CYS A 88 13.05 26.55 5.04
C CYS A 88 12.53 27.93 4.61
N GLN A 89 11.24 28.21 4.80
CA GLN A 89 10.58 29.40 4.24
C GLN A 89 11.11 30.74 4.76
N ASP A 90 11.66 30.80 5.99
CA ASP A 90 12.16 32.04 6.61
C ASP A 90 13.51 31.85 7.34
N CYS A 91 14.35 30.93 6.86
CA CYS A 91 15.61 30.61 7.54
C CYS A 91 16.60 31.79 7.50
N SER A 92 16.93 32.39 8.66
CA SER A 92 17.89 33.51 8.76
C SER A 92 19.31 33.16 8.32
N HIS A 93 19.65 31.87 8.30
CA HIS A 93 20.95 31.38 7.86
C HIS A 93 20.99 31.02 6.37
N TYR A 94 19.91 31.21 5.62
CA TYR A 94 19.88 30.88 4.19
C TYR A 94 20.96 31.64 3.43
N GLN A 95 21.79 30.90 2.69
CA GLN A 95 22.74 31.44 1.74
C GLN A 95 22.54 30.72 0.41
N PRO A 96 22.37 31.43 -0.71
CA PRO A 96 22.25 30.79 -2.01
C PRO A 96 23.55 30.05 -2.37
N GLN A 97 23.42 28.88 -2.95
CA GLN A 97 24.54 28.12 -3.50
C GLN A 97 25.00 28.82 -4.78
N GLU A 98 26.28 29.19 -4.83
CA GLU A 98 26.89 29.76 -6.02
C GLU A 98 26.77 28.73 -7.16
N ALA A 99 26.04 29.11 -8.21
CA ALA A 99 25.95 28.32 -9.42
C ALA A 99 27.31 28.40 -10.12
N ASN A 100 28.23 27.50 -9.75
CA ASN A 100 29.40 27.25 -10.57
C ASN A 100 28.90 26.61 -11.87
N GLY A 101 28.82 27.44 -12.92
CA GLY A 101 28.57 27.02 -14.29
C GLY A 101 29.72 26.23 -14.87
#